data_AF-A0A3D5C254-F1
#
_entry.id   AF-A0A3D5C254-F1
#
_cell.length_a   1.000
_cell.length_b   1.000
_cell.length_c   1.000
_cell.angle_alpha   90.00
_cell.angle_beta   90.00
_cell.angle_gamma   90.00
#
_symmetry.space_group_name_H-M   'P 1'
#
loop_
_entity.id
_entity.type
_entity.pdbx_description
1 polymer ?
#
loop_
_entity_poly.entity_id
_entity_poly.type
_entity_poly.pdbx_seq_one_letter_code
_entity_poly.pdbx_strand_id
1 'polypeptide(L)'
;MSPENNSSSEEEFQPRPRDLVIGGIPWIARMSDKARAKANGSIGEYIYPCPVDRRVLAELGISAEEFLAMSVQVETDAALVEQVRERRQNPPEAVDA
;
A
#
# COMPACT_ATOMS: atom_id res chain seq x y z
N MET A 1 22.28 -42.06 -6.27
CA MET A 1 22.19 -41.11 -5.15
C MET A 1 21.42 -39.88 -5.62
N SER A 2 20.42 -39.45 -4.85
CA SER A 2 19.73 -38.14 -4.94
C SER A 2 20.72 -36.97 -4.68
N PRO A 3 20.35 -35.67 -4.85
CA PRO A 3 19.25 -34.99 -4.12
C PRO A 3 18.26 -34.25 -5.06
N GLU A 4 16.94 -34.37 -4.87
CA GLU A 4 16.09 -33.52 -3.99
C GLU A 4 15.77 -32.15 -4.59
N ASN A 5 14.78 -32.12 -5.48
CA ASN A 5 14.18 -30.87 -5.94
C ASN A 5 13.08 -30.44 -4.94
N ASN A 6 13.50 -30.00 -3.76
CA ASN A 6 12.63 -29.37 -2.77
C ASN A 6 12.75 -27.85 -2.87
N SER A 7 12.21 -27.25 -3.93
CA SER A 7 11.89 -25.82 -3.91
C SER A 7 10.45 -25.69 -3.42
N SER A 8 10.28 -25.72 -2.09
CA SER A 8 9.14 -25.05 -1.47
C SER A 8 9.31 -23.57 -1.80
N SER A 9 8.61 -23.12 -2.85
CA SER A 9 8.49 -21.71 -3.20
C SER A 9 7.70 -21.04 -2.07
N GLU A 10 8.41 -20.53 -1.08
CA GLU A 10 7.90 -19.43 -0.28
C GLU A 10 7.64 -18.30 -1.28
N GLU A 11 6.38 -18.05 -1.64
CA GLU A 11 6.05 -16.94 -2.54
C GLU A 11 6.42 -15.64 -1.83
N GLU A 12 7.62 -15.17 -2.11
CA GLU A 12 8.13 -13.90 -1.61
C GLU A 12 7.18 -12.79 -2.07
N PHE A 13 6.72 -11.99 -1.12
CA PHE A 13 5.79 -10.90 -1.41
C PHE A 13 6.39 -9.96 -2.47
N GLN A 14 5.67 -9.81 -3.58
CA GLN A 14 6.02 -8.87 -4.63
C GLN A 14 4.87 -7.86 -4.85
N PRO A 15 5.08 -6.57 -4.59
CA PRO A 15 4.06 -5.56 -4.85
C PRO A 15 3.95 -5.30 -6.36
N ARG A 16 2.75 -4.90 -6.80
CA ARG A 16 2.40 -4.67 -8.21
C ARG A 16 3.34 -3.70 -8.95
N PRO A 17 3.35 -3.73 -10.30
CA PRO A 17 4.23 -2.92 -11.14
C PRO A 17 4.18 -1.41 -10.86
N ARG A 18 5.27 -0.72 -11.18
CA ARG A 18 5.47 0.71 -10.90
C ARG A 18 4.61 1.64 -11.76
N ASP A 19 4.24 1.18 -12.94
CA ASP A 19 3.49 1.87 -13.99
C ASP A 19 1.97 1.64 -13.90
N LEU A 20 1.52 0.78 -12.99
CA LEU A 20 0.10 0.55 -12.77
C LEU A 20 -0.55 1.77 -12.10
N VAL A 21 -1.48 2.39 -12.82
CA VAL A 21 -2.29 3.52 -12.35
C VAL A 21 -3.71 3.05 -12.07
N ILE A 22 -4.23 3.35 -10.88
CA ILE A 22 -5.59 3.01 -10.47
C ILE A 22 -6.29 4.28 -10.00
N GLY A 23 -7.52 4.52 -10.48
CA GLY A 23 -8.32 5.66 -10.03
C GLY A 23 -7.74 7.03 -10.42
N GLY A 24 -6.80 7.05 -11.37
CA GLY A 24 -6.04 8.25 -11.75
C GLY A 24 -4.89 8.59 -10.79
N ILE A 25 -4.59 7.71 -9.81
CA ILE A 25 -3.51 7.91 -8.84
C ILE A 25 -2.38 6.94 -9.18
N PRO A 26 -1.23 7.43 -9.68
CA PRO A 26 -0.06 6.60 -9.89
C PRO A 26 0.41 5.99 -8.58
N TRP A 27 1.04 4.82 -8.63
CA TRP A 27 1.70 4.18 -7.48
C TRP A 27 0.79 3.70 -6.34
N ILE A 28 -0.49 4.05 -6.32
CA ILE A 28 -1.43 3.67 -5.25
C ILE A 28 -1.57 2.15 -5.11
N ALA A 29 -1.60 1.43 -6.24
CA ALA A 29 -1.70 -0.02 -6.28
C ALA A 29 -0.52 -0.67 -5.54
N ARG A 30 0.69 -0.33 -5.97
CA ARG A 30 1.95 -0.79 -5.39
C ARG A 30 2.08 -0.42 -3.92
N MET A 31 1.67 0.80 -3.55
CA MET A 31 1.69 1.27 -2.17
C MET A 31 0.71 0.49 -1.30
N SER A 32 -0.49 0.19 -1.80
CA SER A 32 -1.50 -0.58 -1.07
C SER A 32 -1.08 -2.02 -0.81
N ASP A 33 -0.41 -2.67 -1.77
CA ASP A 33 0.14 -4.01 -1.58
C ASP A 33 1.16 -4.01 -0.45
N LYS A 34 2.05 -3.01 -0.44
CA LYS A 34 3.07 -2.87 0.61
C LYS A 34 2.44 -2.56 1.96
N ALA A 35 1.39 -1.73 2.01
CA ALA A 35 0.68 -1.43 3.24
C ALA A 35 0.01 -2.68 3.83
N ARG A 36 -0.67 -3.47 2.99
CA ARG A 36 -1.29 -4.75 3.37
C ARG A 36 -0.25 -5.77 3.82
N ALA A 37 0.86 -5.89 3.08
CA ALA A 37 1.97 -6.76 3.44
C ALA A 37 2.72 -6.31 4.71
N LYS A 38 2.75 -5.01 5.00
CA LYS A 38 3.29 -4.50 6.26
C LYS A 38 2.39 -4.91 7.42
N ALA A 39 1.07 -4.80 7.24
CA ALA A 39 0.08 -5.09 8.27
C ALA A 39 -0.01 -6.59 8.60
N ASN A 40 0.16 -7.47 7.61
CA ASN A 40 0.14 -8.92 7.81
C ASN A 40 1.52 -9.53 8.16
N GLY A 41 2.58 -8.72 8.21
CA GLY A 41 3.95 -9.16 8.50
C GLY A 41 4.67 -9.87 7.34
N SER A 42 4.15 -9.82 6.12
CA SER A 42 4.68 -10.51 4.94
C SER A 42 5.45 -9.60 3.96
N ILE A 43 5.78 -8.36 4.33
CA ILE A 43 6.40 -7.38 3.42
C ILE A 43 7.81 -7.75 2.93
N GLY A 44 8.48 -8.70 3.57
CA GLY A 44 9.84 -9.11 3.22
C GLY A 44 10.84 -7.95 3.29
N GLU A 45 11.67 -7.79 2.25
CA GLU A 45 12.67 -6.72 2.15
C GLU A 45 12.09 -5.36 1.74
N TYR A 46 10.80 -5.29 1.36
CA TYR A 46 10.20 -4.02 0.99
C TYR A 46 9.95 -3.13 2.22
N ILE A 47 10.10 -1.82 2.03
CA ILE A 47 9.90 -0.83 3.09
C ILE A 47 8.62 -0.05 2.83
N TYR A 48 7.75 0.04 3.84
CA TYR A 48 6.56 0.90 3.84
C TYR A 48 6.57 1.83 5.08
N PRO A 49 6.35 3.15 4.90
CA PRO A 49 6.32 3.88 3.64
C PRO A 49 7.76 4.17 3.13
N CYS A 50 8.04 3.88 1.86
CA CYS A 50 9.31 4.27 1.21
C CYS A 50 9.31 5.75 0.75
N PRO A 51 10.43 6.32 0.26
CA PRO A 51 10.47 7.71 -0.18
C PRO A 51 9.44 8.07 -1.27
N VAL A 52 9.10 7.14 -2.15
CA VAL A 52 8.08 7.35 -3.19
C VAL A 52 6.68 7.33 -2.58
N ASP A 53 6.40 6.36 -1.70
CA ASP A 53 5.11 6.29 -0.97
C ASP A 53 4.87 7.61 -0.22
N ARG A 54 5.89 8.12 0.50
CA ARG A 54 5.79 9.38 1.26
C ARG A 54 5.45 10.58 0.39
N ARG A 55 5.97 10.65 -0.85
CA ARG A 55 5.64 11.72 -1.80
C ARG A 55 4.19 11.64 -2.24
N VAL A 56 3.74 10.45 -2.63
CA VAL A 56 2.34 10.22 -3.04
C VAL A 56 1.38 10.53 -1.88
N LEU A 57 1.70 10.07 -0.67
CA LEU A 57 0.93 10.35 0.54
C LEU A 57 0.85 11.86 0.86
N ALA A 58 1.96 12.59 0.70
CA ALA A 58 1.98 14.03 0.88
C ALA A 58 1.11 14.76 -0.16
N GLU A 59 1.15 14.36 -1.43
CA GLU A 59 0.27 14.90 -2.49
C GLU A 59 -1.21 14.60 -2.24
N LEU A 60 -1.49 13.45 -1.64
CA LEU A 60 -2.83 13.07 -1.23
C LEU A 60 -3.27 13.75 0.07
N GLY A 61 -2.37 14.31 0.87
CA GLY A 61 -2.70 14.89 2.18
C GLY A 61 -3.13 13.82 3.21
N ILE A 62 -2.56 12.62 3.11
CA ILE A 62 -2.90 11.44 3.91
C ILE A 62 -1.64 10.95 4.62
N SER A 63 -1.70 10.63 5.92
CA SER A 63 -0.56 10.04 6.62
C SER A 63 -0.37 8.55 6.26
N ALA A 64 0.83 8.03 6.47
CA ALA A 64 1.12 6.62 6.17
C ALA A 64 0.32 5.65 7.06
N GLU A 65 0.01 6.06 8.29
CA GLU A 65 -0.80 5.28 9.24
C GLU A 65 -2.26 5.23 8.79
N GLU A 66 -2.83 6.37 8.39
CA GLU A 66 -4.19 6.43 7.83
C GLU A 66 -4.29 5.62 6.54
N PHE A 67 -3.31 5.74 5.63
CA PHE A 67 -3.32 4.96 4.40
C PHE A 67 -3.18 3.46 4.65
N LEU A 68 -2.39 3.06 5.64
CA LEU A 68 -2.32 1.66 6.05
C LEU A 68 -3.68 1.17 6.56
N ALA A 69 -4.33 1.95 7.42
CA ALA A 69 -5.66 1.63 7.94
C ALA A 69 -6.69 1.49 6.79
N MET A 70 -6.72 2.43 5.85
CA MET A 70 -7.59 2.34 4.65
C MET A 70 -7.27 1.09 3.82
N SER A 71 -5.99 0.79 3.60
CA SER A 71 -5.55 -0.33 2.76
C SER A 71 -5.94 -1.70 3.34
N VAL A 72 -6.06 -1.84 4.66
CA VAL A 72 -6.48 -3.09 5.31
C VAL A 72 -7.99 -3.19 5.50
N GLN A 73 -8.71 -2.07 5.48
CA GLN A 73 -10.17 -2.04 5.60
C GLN A 73 -10.89 -2.47 4.32
N VAL A 74 -10.24 -2.30 3.17
CA VAL A 74 -10.84 -2.59 1.86
C VAL A 74 -10.02 -3.60 1.08
N GLU A 75 -10.72 -4.55 0.47
CA GLU A 75 -10.09 -5.62 -0.32
C GLU A 75 -9.84 -5.21 -1.78
N THR A 76 -10.67 -4.31 -2.32
CA THR A 76 -10.62 -3.92 -3.73
C THR A 76 -9.93 -2.59 -3.96
N ASP A 77 -9.31 -2.44 -5.12
CA ASP A 77 -8.67 -1.19 -5.52
C ASP A 77 -9.68 -0.06 -5.73
N ALA A 78 -10.88 -0.38 -6.24
CA ALA A 78 -11.94 0.59 -6.43
C ALA A 78 -12.39 1.18 -5.09
N ALA A 79 -12.61 0.34 -4.06
CA ALA A 79 -12.97 0.80 -2.74
C ALA A 79 -11.85 1.63 -2.07
N LEU A 80 -10.58 1.26 -2.28
CA LEU A 80 -9.44 2.04 -1.79
C LEU A 80 -9.39 3.43 -2.42
N VAL A 81 -9.57 3.51 -3.73
CA VAL A 81 -9.59 4.79 -4.45
C VAL A 81 -10.71 5.68 -3.94
N GLU A 82 -11.92 5.14 -3.73
CA GLU A 82 -13.04 5.90 -3.21
C GLU A 82 -12.78 6.40 -1.78
N GLN A 83 -12.28 5.55 -0.87
CA GLN A 83 -11.90 5.99 0.48
C GLN A 83 -10.84 7.10 0.46
N VAL A 84 -9.81 6.97 -0.39
CA VAL A 84 -8.79 8.00 -0.56
C VAL A 84 -9.41 9.30 -1.06
N ARG A 85 -10.36 9.25 -2.01
CA ARG A 85 -11.05 10.44 -2.52
C ARG A 85 -11.93 11.10 -1.48
N GLU A 86 -12.66 10.32 -0.69
CA GLU A 86 -13.50 10.83 0.41
C GLU A 86 -12.65 11.47 1.49
N ARG A 87 -11.57 10.80 1.92
CA ARG A 87 -10.63 11.30 2.91
C ARG A 87 -9.93 12.60 2.46
N ARG A 88 -9.76 12.81 1.16
CA ARG A 88 -9.24 14.08 0.59
C ARG A 88 -10.25 15.21 0.62
N GLN A 89 -11.54 14.90 0.43
CA GLN A 89 -12.61 15.89 0.50
C GLN A 89 -12.93 16.28 1.95
N ASN A 90 -12.73 15.35 2.88
CA ASN A 90 -12.93 15.53 4.31
C ASN A 90 -11.59 15.41 5.05
N PRO A 91 -10.67 16.39 4.91
CA PRO A 91 -9.47 16.41 5.71
C PRO A 91 -9.85 16.48 7.21
N PRO A 92 -9.09 15.85 8.11
CA PRO A 92 -9.31 16.01 9.54
C PRO A 92 -9.23 17.51 9.83
N GLU A 93 -10.17 18.00 10.63
CA GLU A 93 -10.05 19.34 11.19
C GLU A 93 -8.66 19.44 11.81
N ALA A 94 -7.92 20.49 11.44
CA ALA A 94 -6.64 20.76 12.05
C ALA A 94 -6.90 20.88 13.56
N VAL A 95 -6.54 19.83 14.30
CA VAL A 95 -6.52 19.88 15.75
C VAL A 95 -5.40 20.84 16.08
N ASP A 96 -5.77 22.10 16.33
CA ASP A 96 -4.86 23.11 16.86
C ASP A 96 -4.19 22.51 18.10
N ALA A 97 -2.87 22.36 18.01
CA ALA A 97 -2.00 21.78 19.01
C ALA A 97 -1.87 22.67 20.26
#